data_AF-A0A1W1D7S2-F1
#
_entry.id   AF-A0A1W1D7S2-F1
#
_cell.length_a   1.000
_cell.length_b   1.000
_cell.length_c   1.000
_cell.angle_alpha   90.00
_cell.angle_beta   90.00
_cell.angle_gamma   90.00
#
_symmetry.space_group_name_H-M   'P 1'
#
loop_
_entity.id
_entity.type
_entity.pdbx_description
1 polymer ?
#
loop_
_entity_poly.entity_id
_entity_poly.type
_entity_poly.pdbx_seq_one_letter_code
_entity_poly.pdbx_strand_id
1 'polypeptide(L)'
;MTIKNNNLVKFSLLILFLSFMQGCATTTSVKKTPTRTVHLDKPPAPAEVVDVHWAGFAFLGDYSQRETRYPYTSKIANQKVNGDSVIDKSLRSKLQGFSTSNYNLDTGLGDLESGEGLSMALGVSYEDVYVVPFDGDYKVSYEIGLNLVVFDFVDKKIITVYPLRFLRNEVFSHRPTEAENEKIIKSLYGDNGFNILQETINRMGGLVIRPSYGSYIGVRNVNISNQAFEKIPNNILANDIIKTQVAQELEGLLSKNTYTPVVPFSKGEIIGRSMAARFSNGKAYMLKLPELDYYIDVELRDFKKKSSEDHKGFASLITIKASTDLAEISNIKLSHNAWVINEMSGNSKDSQWTLYEESLSKLLNDFTKQLAISNSQWIKQHSVTKNAEKQMEGFRGLIRKSQ
;
A
#
# COMPACT_ATOMS: atom_id res chain seq x y z
N MET A 1 -39.16 27.94 -42.76
CA MET A 1 -38.99 26.49 -42.53
C MET A 1 -37.89 26.34 -41.49
N THR A 2 -38.27 25.81 -40.33
CA THR A 2 -37.62 26.04 -39.04
C THR A 2 -36.38 25.19 -38.85
N ILE A 3 -35.31 25.84 -38.38
CA ILE A 3 -34.02 25.27 -37.97
C ILE A 3 -34.24 24.32 -36.78
N LYS A 4 -33.76 23.08 -36.86
CA LYS A 4 -33.54 22.22 -35.68
C LYS A 4 -32.04 21.98 -35.50
N ASN A 5 -31.52 22.75 -34.55
CA ASN A 5 -30.21 22.66 -33.95
C ASN A 5 -30.22 21.44 -33.01
N ASN A 6 -29.38 20.43 -33.24
CA ASN A 6 -29.16 19.36 -32.27
C ASN A 6 -27.76 19.52 -31.65
N ASN A 7 -27.80 19.73 -30.34
CA ASN A 7 -26.70 20.06 -29.45
C ASN A 7 -25.61 18.97 -29.44
N LEU A 8 -24.42 19.32 -29.93
CA LEU A 8 -23.17 18.79 -29.41
C LEU A 8 -22.86 19.54 -28.10
N VAL A 9 -23.19 18.94 -26.96
CA VAL A 9 -22.53 19.30 -25.69
C VAL A 9 -21.44 18.28 -25.46
N LYS A 10 -20.20 18.68 -25.81
CA LYS A 10 -18.98 18.02 -25.35
C LYS A 10 -18.97 18.11 -23.83
N PHE A 11 -19.15 16.99 -23.14
CA PHE A 11 -18.83 16.88 -21.72
C PHE A 11 -17.31 16.88 -21.57
N SER A 12 -16.75 18.05 -21.30
CA SER A 12 -15.40 18.15 -20.73
C SER A 12 -15.46 17.59 -19.31
N LEU A 13 -14.97 16.37 -19.11
CA LEU A 13 -14.82 15.79 -17.77
C LEU A 13 -13.69 16.55 -17.05
N LEU A 14 -14.09 17.53 -16.27
CA LEU A 14 -13.25 18.26 -15.34
C LEU A 14 -12.88 17.29 -14.20
N ILE A 15 -11.60 16.94 -14.10
CA ILE A 15 -11.04 16.18 -12.98
C ILE A 15 -11.24 17.03 -11.72
N LEU A 16 -12.23 16.68 -10.90
CA LEU A 16 -12.45 17.35 -9.61
C LEU A 16 -11.56 16.70 -8.56
N PHE A 17 -10.51 17.41 -8.15
CA PHE A 17 -9.89 17.23 -6.84
C PHE A 17 -10.97 17.53 -5.79
N LEU A 18 -11.57 16.50 -5.18
CA LEU A 18 -12.51 16.65 -4.08
C LEU A 18 -11.74 16.99 -2.78
N SER A 19 -11.46 18.27 -2.60
CA SER A 19 -11.19 18.86 -1.28
C SER A 19 -12.51 18.95 -0.51
N PHE A 20 -12.58 18.23 0.61
CA PHE A 20 -13.72 18.23 1.54
C PHE A 20 -13.98 19.64 2.11
N MET A 21 -15.19 20.17 1.90
CA MET A 21 -15.78 21.20 2.77
C MET A 21 -16.72 20.50 3.75
N GLN A 22 -16.41 20.58 5.05
CA GLN A 22 -17.33 20.23 6.14
C GLN A 22 -18.21 21.44 6.49
N GLY A 23 -19.51 21.23 6.55
CA GLY A 23 -20.50 22.15 7.14
C GLY A 23 -21.91 21.61 6.82
N CYS A 24 -22.87 21.48 7.72
CA CYS A 24 -23.15 22.26 8.93
C CYS A 24 -23.49 21.34 10.12
N ALA A 25 -22.93 21.63 11.30
CA ALA A 25 -23.47 21.18 12.57
C ALA A 25 -23.92 22.43 13.35
N THR A 26 -25.18 22.43 13.76
CA THR A 26 -25.80 23.43 14.61
C THR A 26 -25.02 23.58 15.92
N THR A 27 -24.74 24.82 16.27
CA THR A 27 -23.96 25.23 17.43
C THR A 27 -24.71 24.98 18.74
N THR A 28 -24.34 23.89 19.43
CA THR A 28 -24.45 23.82 20.89
C THR A 28 -23.04 23.85 21.48
N SER A 29 -22.76 24.85 22.31
CA SER A 29 -21.46 25.09 22.92
C SER A 29 -21.12 24.00 23.94
N VAL A 30 -20.56 22.89 23.48
CA VAL A 30 -19.88 21.93 24.35
C VAL A 30 -18.46 22.46 24.59
N LYS A 31 -18.09 22.67 25.86
CA LYS A 31 -16.72 23.02 26.28
C LYS A 31 -15.72 22.11 25.55
N LYS A 32 -14.90 22.68 24.65
CA LYS A 32 -13.83 21.95 23.96
C LYS A 32 -12.81 21.49 24.98
N THR A 33 -12.81 20.20 25.31
CA THR A 33 -11.68 19.53 25.96
C THR A 33 -10.45 19.71 25.06
N PRO A 34 -9.26 20.04 25.58
CA PRO A 34 -8.06 20.19 24.76
C PRO A 34 -7.79 18.89 23.99
N THR A 35 -7.71 18.97 22.67
CA THR A 35 -7.36 17.83 21.82
C THR A 35 -5.88 17.55 22.00
N ARG A 36 -5.51 16.44 22.65
CA ARG A 36 -4.11 16.01 22.79
C ARG A 36 -3.71 15.26 21.51
N THR A 37 -3.00 15.93 20.62
CA THR A 37 -2.32 15.30 19.48
C THR A 37 -0.98 14.74 19.94
N VAL A 38 -0.69 13.48 19.65
CA VAL A 38 0.60 12.84 20.01
C VAL A 38 1.21 12.27 18.75
N HIS A 39 2.38 12.78 18.37
CA HIS A 39 3.12 12.28 17.22
C HIS A 39 3.96 11.06 17.61
N LEU A 40 3.92 10.03 16.76
CA LEU A 40 4.90 8.97 16.72
C LEU A 40 6.14 9.60 16.09
N ASP A 41 7.19 9.74 16.89
CA ASP A 41 8.44 10.28 16.39
C ASP A 41 9.00 9.37 15.29
N LYS A 42 9.67 9.98 14.30
CA LYS A 42 10.50 9.22 13.36
C LYS A 42 11.51 8.41 14.19
N PRO A 43 11.78 7.14 13.86
CA PRO A 43 12.80 6.36 14.55
C PRO A 43 14.12 7.14 14.59
N PRO A 44 14.84 7.16 15.73
CA PRO A 44 16.13 7.82 15.79
C PRO A 44 17.12 7.08 14.88
N ALA A 45 18.03 7.85 14.26
CA ALA A 45 19.14 7.27 13.52
C ALA A 45 19.95 6.30 14.42
N PRO A 46 20.53 5.24 13.85
CA PRO A 46 21.43 4.36 14.61
C PRO A 46 22.63 5.16 15.15
N ALA A 47 23.19 4.71 16.28
CA ALA A 47 24.35 5.37 16.91
C ALA A 47 25.58 5.35 16.00
N GLU A 48 25.73 4.29 15.22
CA GLU A 48 26.74 4.14 14.17
C GLU A 48 26.03 4.11 12.82
N VAL A 49 26.60 4.81 11.83
CA VAL A 49 26.06 4.81 10.47
C VAL A 49 26.24 3.41 9.88
N VAL A 50 25.15 2.84 9.39
CA VAL A 50 25.16 1.51 8.80
C VAL A 50 25.51 1.61 7.32
N ASP A 51 26.48 0.82 6.87
CA ASP A 51 26.79 0.65 5.46
C ASP A 51 25.81 -0.34 4.81
N VAL A 52 25.24 0.07 3.68
CA VAL A 52 24.26 -0.71 2.93
C VAL A 52 24.66 -0.72 1.46
N HIS A 53 24.81 -1.89 0.87
CA HIS A 53 25.09 -2.06 -0.55
C HIS A 53 23.81 -2.17 -1.36
N TRP A 54 23.74 -1.46 -2.48
CA TRP A 54 22.63 -1.58 -3.42
C TRP A 54 22.75 -2.85 -4.26
N ALA A 55 21.80 -3.76 -4.12
CA ALA A 55 21.77 -5.04 -4.81
C ALA A 55 21.01 -5.01 -6.15
N GLY A 56 20.25 -3.95 -6.42
CA GLY A 56 19.51 -3.78 -7.69
C GLY A 56 18.02 -4.08 -7.61
N PHE A 57 17.40 -4.17 -8.77
CA PHE A 57 15.99 -4.54 -8.94
C PHE A 57 15.80 -6.07 -8.96
N ALA A 58 14.73 -6.54 -8.33
CA ALA A 58 14.40 -7.96 -8.25
C ALA A 58 12.90 -8.23 -8.48
N PHE A 59 12.61 -9.46 -8.92
CA PHE A 59 11.26 -10.02 -8.83
C PHE A 59 11.19 -10.87 -7.56
N LEU A 60 10.16 -10.65 -6.74
CA LEU A 60 9.91 -11.45 -5.55
C LEU A 60 8.97 -12.61 -5.87
N GLY A 61 9.26 -13.79 -5.34
CA GLY A 61 8.46 -15.00 -5.55
C GLY A 61 9.01 -15.94 -6.63
N ASP A 62 8.23 -16.97 -6.98
CA ASP A 62 8.68 -18.01 -7.91
C ASP A 62 8.95 -17.46 -9.31
N TYR A 63 10.15 -17.76 -9.84
CA TYR A 63 10.57 -17.35 -11.17
C TYR A 63 9.66 -17.88 -12.27
N SER A 64 9.16 -19.12 -12.13
CA SER A 64 8.28 -19.76 -13.11
C SER A 64 6.95 -19.02 -13.29
N GLN A 65 6.53 -18.26 -12.28
CA GLN A 65 5.30 -17.49 -12.27
C GLN A 65 5.50 -16.01 -12.67
N ARG A 66 6.74 -15.59 -12.98
CA ARG A 66 7.07 -14.16 -13.18
C ARG A 66 6.16 -13.48 -14.19
N GLU A 67 5.99 -14.07 -15.37
CA GLU A 67 5.20 -13.46 -16.44
C GLU A 67 3.71 -13.45 -16.12
N THR A 68 3.25 -14.40 -15.31
CA THR A 68 1.86 -14.44 -14.84
C THR A 68 1.60 -13.40 -13.74
N ARG A 69 2.55 -13.23 -12.81
CA ARG A 69 2.43 -12.32 -11.66
C ARG A 69 2.78 -10.87 -11.98
N TYR A 70 3.65 -10.66 -12.97
CA TYR A 70 4.19 -9.36 -13.35
C TYR A 70 4.15 -9.19 -14.87
N PRO A 71 2.99 -9.35 -15.53
CA PRO A 71 2.87 -9.44 -16.98
C PRO A 71 3.45 -8.24 -17.74
N TYR A 72 3.45 -7.05 -17.15
CA TYR A 72 3.94 -5.81 -17.76
C TYR A 72 5.33 -5.42 -17.23
N THR A 73 5.54 -5.44 -15.91
CA THR A 73 6.86 -5.13 -15.32
C THR A 73 7.93 -6.10 -15.80
N SER A 74 7.62 -7.39 -16.00
CA SER A 74 8.58 -8.35 -16.56
C SER A 74 9.02 -8.01 -17.99
N LYS A 75 8.09 -7.60 -18.86
CA LYS A 75 8.40 -7.12 -20.22
C LYS A 75 9.30 -5.89 -20.20
N ILE A 76 9.05 -4.94 -19.29
CA ILE A 76 9.89 -3.75 -19.11
C ILE A 76 11.29 -4.17 -18.64
N ALA A 77 11.38 -4.98 -17.59
CA ALA A 77 12.67 -5.41 -17.04
C ALA A 77 13.52 -6.21 -18.03
N ASN A 78 12.90 -6.95 -18.96
CA ASN A 78 13.58 -7.70 -20.01
C ASN A 78 14.15 -6.81 -21.13
N GLN A 79 13.74 -5.54 -21.25
CA GLN A 79 14.36 -4.59 -22.16
C GLN A 79 15.77 -4.26 -21.64
N LYS A 80 16.79 -4.53 -22.47
CA LYS A 80 18.19 -4.30 -22.11
C LYS A 80 18.79 -3.12 -22.85
N VAL A 81 19.60 -2.34 -22.14
CA VAL A 81 20.45 -1.27 -22.71
C VAL A 81 21.86 -1.48 -22.17
N ASN A 82 22.83 -1.75 -23.05
CA ASN A 82 24.22 -2.07 -22.70
C ASN A 82 24.36 -3.26 -21.74
N GLY A 83 23.51 -4.29 -21.89
CA GLY A 83 23.54 -5.51 -21.08
C GLY A 83 22.71 -5.45 -19.80
N ASP A 84 22.35 -4.25 -19.34
CA ASP A 84 21.55 -3.99 -18.15
C ASP A 84 20.06 -3.86 -18.46
N SER A 85 19.21 -4.26 -17.50
CA SER A 85 17.78 -3.92 -17.55
C SER A 85 17.58 -2.40 -17.57
N VAL A 86 16.59 -1.92 -18.33
CA VAL A 86 16.19 -0.50 -18.30
C VAL A 86 15.81 -0.01 -16.91
N ILE A 87 15.25 -0.88 -16.06
CA ILE A 87 14.87 -0.52 -14.68
C ILE A 87 16.12 -0.29 -13.83
N ASP A 88 17.09 -1.20 -13.86
CA ASP A 88 18.34 -1.03 -13.11
C ASP A 88 19.17 0.15 -13.60
N LYS A 89 19.19 0.40 -14.90
CA LYS A 89 19.85 1.58 -15.46
C LYS A 89 19.20 2.86 -14.92
N SER A 90 17.87 2.92 -14.90
CA SER A 90 17.12 4.06 -14.35
C SER A 90 17.39 4.23 -12.85
N LEU A 91 17.34 3.15 -12.07
CA LEU A 91 17.64 3.16 -10.63
C LEU A 91 19.06 3.64 -10.35
N ARG A 92 20.08 3.09 -11.03
CA ARG A 92 21.46 3.56 -10.87
C ARG A 92 21.60 5.04 -11.18
N SER A 93 20.98 5.52 -12.26
CA SER A 93 21.01 6.95 -12.59
C SER A 93 20.34 7.82 -11.53
N LYS A 94 19.21 7.38 -10.95
CA LYS A 94 18.49 8.14 -9.91
C LYS A 94 19.16 8.06 -8.53
N LEU A 95 19.95 7.01 -8.30
CA LEU A 95 20.74 6.84 -7.09
C LEU A 95 22.06 7.63 -7.12
N GLN A 96 22.51 8.10 -8.28
CA GLN A 96 23.67 9.00 -8.36
C GLN A 96 23.40 10.28 -7.57
N GLY A 97 24.19 10.51 -6.52
CA GLY A 97 24.04 11.66 -5.62
C GLY A 97 22.96 11.50 -4.54
N PHE A 98 22.31 10.33 -4.45
CA PHE A 98 21.47 10.02 -3.30
C PHE A 98 22.33 9.99 -2.03
N SER A 99 21.89 10.71 -1.00
CA SER A 99 22.51 10.67 0.33
C SER A 99 21.44 10.85 1.40
N THR A 100 21.72 10.31 2.59
CA THR A 100 20.87 10.46 3.76
C THR A 100 21.76 10.42 5.01
N SER A 101 21.28 11.01 6.10
CA SER A 101 21.97 10.98 7.39
C SER A 101 21.71 9.69 8.19
N ASN A 102 20.84 8.79 7.70
CA ASN A 102 20.42 7.62 8.48
C ASN A 102 21.25 6.35 8.19
N TYR A 103 21.90 6.27 7.03
CA TYR A 103 22.72 5.14 6.59
C TYR A 103 23.59 5.57 5.39
N ASN A 104 24.67 4.85 5.13
CA ASN A 104 25.49 5.03 3.94
C ASN A 104 25.05 4.03 2.87
N LEU A 105 24.76 4.51 1.66
CA LEU A 105 24.36 3.65 0.54
C LEU A 105 25.49 3.57 -0.48
N ASP A 106 26.11 2.39 -0.57
CA ASP A 106 27.07 2.10 -1.62
C ASP A 106 26.35 1.54 -2.86
N THR A 107 26.47 2.26 -3.98
CA THR A 107 25.91 1.86 -5.28
C THR A 107 26.95 1.26 -6.22
N GLY A 108 28.18 1.06 -5.75
CA GLY A 108 29.25 0.40 -6.48
C GLY A 108 28.97 -1.07 -6.77
N LEU A 109 29.79 -1.67 -7.64
CA LEU A 109 29.82 -3.12 -7.83
C LEU A 109 30.50 -3.73 -6.60
N GLY A 110 29.77 -3.83 -5.49
CA GLY A 110 30.30 -4.33 -4.23
C GLY A 110 30.83 -5.76 -4.38
N ASP A 111 32.00 -6.01 -3.79
CA ASP A 111 32.48 -7.36 -3.56
C ASP A 111 31.67 -7.97 -2.40
N LEU A 112 30.54 -8.57 -2.78
CA LEU A 112 29.55 -9.17 -1.88
C LEU A 112 30.12 -10.34 -1.05
N GLU A 113 31.37 -10.74 -1.28
CA GLU A 113 32.09 -11.78 -0.53
C GLU A 113 32.95 -11.24 0.63
N SER A 114 33.09 -9.92 0.78
CA SER A 114 33.95 -9.30 1.81
C SER A 114 33.42 -9.38 3.25
N GLY A 115 32.18 -9.85 3.45
CA GLY A 115 31.75 -10.45 4.73
C GLY A 115 31.13 -9.53 5.78
N GLU A 116 31.04 -8.22 5.58
CA GLU A 116 30.47 -7.30 6.57
C GLU A 116 29.63 -6.20 5.89
N GLY A 117 28.37 -6.48 5.55
CA GLY A 117 27.50 -5.45 4.98
C GLY A 117 26.07 -5.87 4.72
N LEU A 118 25.11 -4.99 5.03
CA LEU A 118 23.72 -5.17 4.64
C LEU A 118 23.57 -4.91 3.14
N SER A 119 22.67 -5.63 2.49
CA SER A 119 22.26 -5.38 1.11
C SER A 119 20.84 -4.82 1.08
N MET A 120 20.57 -3.89 0.16
CA MET A 120 19.23 -3.37 -0.12
C MET A 120 18.85 -3.63 -1.58
N ALA A 121 17.66 -4.20 -1.79
CA ALA A 121 17.09 -4.43 -3.11
C ALA A 121 15.71 -3.80 -3.23
N LEU A 122 15.34 -3.42 -4.46
CA LEU A 122 13.95 -3.07 -4.79
C LEU A 122 13.28 -4.26 -5.48
N GLY A 123 12.39 -4.93 -4.76
CA GLY A 123 11.65 -6.09 -5.28
C GLY A 123 10.24 -5.71 -5.72
N VAL A 124 9.79 -6.10 -6.91
CA VAL A 124 8.36 -6.09 -7.23
C VAL A 124 7.67 -7.28 -6.54
N SER A 125 6.59 -7.00 -5.81
CA SER A 125 5.87 -7.98 -4.97
C SER A 125 4.52 -8.40 -5.54
N TYR A 126 3.84 -7.49 -6.24
CA TYR A 126 2.63 -7.77 -7.01
C TYR A 126 2.43 -6.72 -8.10
N GLU A 127 1.74 -7.09 -9.17
CA GLU A 127 1.27 -6.21 -10.24
C GLU A 127 -0.13 -6.65 -10.63
N ASP A 128 -1.10 -5.74 -10.52
CA ASP A 128 -2.49 -6.03 -10.79
C ASP A 128 -3.14 -4.93 -11.63
N VAL A 129 -4.05 -5.35 -12.51
CA VAL A 129 -4.90 -4.44 -13.31
C VAL A 129 -6.35 -4.82 -13.07
N TYR A 130 -7.04 -4.04 -12.26
CA TYR A 130 -8.45 -4.26 -11.96
C TYR A 130 -9.30 -3.41 -12.88
N VAL A 131 -10.16 -4.06 -13.66
CA VAL A 131 -11.09 -3.40 -14.58
C VAL A 131 -12.50 -3.57 -14.03
N VAL A 132 -13.13 -2.45 -13.67
CA VAL A 132 -14.47 -2.42 -13.10
C VAL A 132 -15.39 -1.60 -14.01
N PRO A 133 -16.51 -2.18 -14.50
CA PRO A 133 -17.53 -1.41 -15.22
C PRO A 133 -18.08 -0.28 -14.35
N PHE A 134 -18.07 0.93 -14.88
CA PHE A 134 -18.51 2.14 -14.20
C PHE A 134 -19.36 2.98 -15.15
N ASP A 135 -20.68 2.86 -15.02
CA ASP A 135 -21.67 3.68 -15.71
C ASP A 135 -21.50 3.82 -17.24
N GLY A 136 -21.23 2.69 -17.91
CA GLY A 136 -21.00 2.64 -19.36
C GLY A 136 -19.53 2.77 -19.76
N ASP A 137 -18.70 3.32 -18.88
CA ASP A 137 -17.25 3.34 -18.96
C ASP A 137 -16.63 2.21 -18.14
N TYR A 138 -15.30 2.21 -18.05
CA TYR A 138 -14.49 1.27 -17.29
C TYR A 138 -13.50 2.03 -16.41
N LYS A 139 -13.64 1.91 -15.09
CA LYS A 139 -12.60 2.33 -14.15
C LYS A 139 -11.52 1.25 -14.15
N VAL A 140 -10.28 1.66 -14.31
CA VAL A 140 -9.12 0.76 -14.33
C VAL A 140 -8.14 1.18 -13.26
N SER A 141 -7.86 0.28 -12.33
CA SER A 141 -6.89 0.47 -11.25
C SER A 141 -5.63 -0.33 -11.58
N TYR A 142 -4.52 0.37 -11.82
CA TYR A 142 -3.19 -0.20 -11.99
C TYR A 142 -2.46 -0.17 -10.66
N GLU A 143 -2.19 -1.34 -10.10
CA GLU A 143 -1.50 -1.50 -8.83
C GLU A 143 -0.14 -2.13 -9.01
N ILE A 144 0.88 -1.49 -8.44
CA ILE A 144 2.24 -2.01 -8.39
C ILE A 144 2.70 -1.97 -6.94
N GLY A 145 2.97 -3.15 -6.39
CA GLY A 145 3.63 -3.32 -5.11
C GLY A 145 5.13 -3.43 -5.28
N LEU A 146 5.88 -2.56 -4.62
CA LEU A 146 7.34 -2.67 -4.52
C LEU A 146 7.73 -2.83 -3.05
N ASN A 147 8.80 -3.57 -2.78
CA ASN A 147 9.36 -3.79 -1.47
C ASN A 147 10.82 -3.35 -1.49
N LEU A 148 11.20 -2.40 -0.64
CA LEU A 148 12.60 -2.19 -0.30
C LEU A 148 12.98 -3.25 0.73
N VAL A 149 13.73 -4.25 0.28
CA VAL A 149 14.16 -5.39 1.10
C VAL A 149 15.60 -5.15 1.53
N VAL A 150 15.83 -5.06 2.84
CA VAL A 150 17.18 -5.05 3.40
C VAL A 150 17.45 -6.42 3.99
N PHE A 151 18.59 -6.99 3.63
CA PHE A 151 18.94 -8.36 3.96
C PHE A 151 20.44 -8.50 4.20
N ASP A 152 20.78 -9.47 5.04
CA ASP A 152 22.14 -9.96 5.17
C ASP A 152 22.41 -10.94 4.03
N PHE A 153 23.43 -10.66 3.23
CA PHE A 153 23.78 -11.45 2.07
C PHE A 153 24.44 -12.79 2.44
N VAL A 154 25.24 -12.80 3.50
CA VAL A 154 25.99 -13.97 3.98
C VAL A 154 25.03 -14.95 4.64
N ASP A 155 24.21 -14.45 5.57
CA ASP A 155 23.23 -15.22 6.33
C ASP A 155 21.96 -15.53 5.52
N LYS A 156 21.74 -14.84 4.40
CA LYS A 156 20.53 -14.90 3.56
C LYS A 156 19.27 -14.64 4.37
N LYS A 157 19.32 -13.68 5.28
CA LYS A 157 18.21 -13.31 6.17
C LYS A 157 17.69 -11.94 5.80
N ILE A 158 16.37 -11.81 5.70
CA ILE A 158 15.74 -10.50 5.60
C ILE A 158 15.84 -9.84 6.96
N ILE A 159 16.49 -8.67 6.99
CA ILE A 159 16.59 -7.84 8.18
C ILE A 159 15.34 -7.00 8.31
N THR A 160 14.85 -6.44 7.20
CA THR A 160 13.67 -5.58 7.19
C THR A 160 13.09 -5.42 5.79
N VAL A 161 11.78 -5.16 5.71
CA VAL A 161 11.10 -4.82 4.46
C VAL A 161 10.29 -3.55 4.66
N TYR A 162 10.40 -2.63 3.71
CA TYR A 162 9.53 -1.46 3.61
C TYR A 162 8.65 -1.58 2.37
N PRO A 163 7.40 -2.04 2.52
CA PRO A 163 6.45 -2.09 1.43
C PRO A 163 6.07 -0.70 0.92
N LEU A 164 5.88 -0.63 -0.38
CA LEU A 164 5.49 0.54 -1.16
C LEU A 164 4.34 0.10 -2.08
N ARG A 165 3.23 0.83 -2.03
CA ARG A 165 2.10 0.61 -2.92
C ARG A 165 1.90 1.81 -3.81
N PHE A 166 1.85 1.56 -5.11
CA PHE A 166 1.53 2.55 -6.12
C PHE A 166 0.19 2.18 -6.76
N LEU A 167 -0.75 3.12 -6.76
CA LEU A 167 -2.05 2.98 -7.37
C LEU A 167 -2.23 4.10 -8.39
N ARG A 168 -2.55 3.74 -9.62
CA ARG A 168 -2.97 4.67 -10.67
C ARG A 168 -4.35 4.28 -11.16
N ASN A 169 -5.28 5.21 -11.11
CA ASN A 169 -6.63 5.03 -11.63
C ASN A 169 -6.78 5.75 -12.96
N GLU A 170 -7.41 5.08 -13.92
CA GLU A 170 -7.78 5.63 -15.22
C GLU A 170 -9.25 5.29 -15.52
N VAL A 171 -9.86 6.03 -16.45
CA VAL A 171 -11.20 5.75 -16.94
C VAL A 171 -11.15 5.61 -18.45
N PHE A 172 -11.78 4.56 -18.96
CA PHE A 172 -11.84 4.26 -20.39
C PHE A 172 -13.29 4.14 -20.86
N SER A 173 -13.58 4.67 -22.04
CA SER A 173 -14.87 4.51 -22.72
C SER A 173 -15.12 3.09 -23.26
N HIS A 174 -14.10 2.23 -23.22
CA HIS A 174 -14.14 0.83 -23.63
C HIS A 174 -13.29 0.00 -22.68
N ARG A 175 -13.46 -1.32 -22.69
CA ARG A 175 -12.61 -2.19 -21.88
C ARG A 175 -11.16 -2.07 -22.40
N PRO A 176 -10.18 -1.69 -21.57
CA PRO A 176 -8.81 -1.45 -22.04
C PRO A 176 -8.20 -2.74 -22.62
N THR A 177 -7.44 -2.56 -23.69
CA THR A 177 -6.64 -3.62 -24.31
C THR A 177 -5.35 -3.87 -23.53
N GLU A 178 -4.70 -5.01 -23.76
CA GLU A 178 -3.40 -5.31 -23.15
C GLU A 178 -2.34 -4.26 -23.51
N ALA A 179 -2.33 -3.76 -24.74
CA ALA A 179 -1.38 -2.74 -25.20
C ALA A 179 -1.60 -1.39 -24.50
N GLU A 180 -2.86 -1.01 -24.22
CA GLU A 180 -3.18 0.20 -23.45
C GLU A 180 -2.70 0.08 -21.99
N ASN A 181 -2.93 -1.09 -21.36
CA ASN A 181 -2.43 -1.38 -20.02
C ASN A 181 -0.90 -1.33 -19.96
N GLU A 182 -0.22 -1.95 -20.95
CA GLU A 182 1.23 -1.96 -21.03
C GLU A 182 1.79 -0.54 -21.17
N LYS A 183 1.16 0.32 -21.98
CA LYS A 183 1.56 1.71 -22.15
C LYS A 183 1.47 2.49 -20.83
N ILE A 184 0.39 2.30 -20.07
CA ILE A 184 0.20 2.99 -18.79
C ILE A 184 1.22 2.51 -17.76
N ILE A 185 1.41 1.19 -17.61
CA ILE A 185 2.40 0.66 -16.67
C ILE A 185 3.81 1.10 -17.06
N LYS A 186 4.17 1.05 -18.35
CA LYS A 186 5.45 1.55 -18.83
C LYS A 186 5.68 3.02 -18.50
N SER A 187 4.63 3.84 -18.54
CA SER A 187 4.74 5.26 -18.18
C SER A 187 5.06 5.48 -16.70
N LEU A 188 4.65 4.56 -15.80
CA LEU A 188 4.96 4.64 -14.37
C LEU A 188 6.45 4.42 -14.05
N TYR A 189 7.18 3.75 -14.94
CA TYR A 189 8.64 3.55 -14.84
C TYR A 189 9.44 4.61 -15.62
N GLY A 190 8.79 5.37 -16.51
CA GLY A 190 9.42 6.38 -17.37
C GLY A 190 9.51 7.77 -16.74
N ASP A 191 10.24 8.70 -17.37
CA ASP A 191 10.52 10.03 -16.80
C ASP A 191 9.42 11.09 -17.05
N ASN A 192 8.32 10.72 -17.71
CA ASN A 192 7.23 11.65 -18.03
C ASN A 192 6.15 11.63 -16.93
N GLY A 193 6.31 12.50 -15.92
CA GLY A 193 5.33 12.69 -14.85
C GLY A 193 5.64 11.86 -13.60
N PHE A 194 4.63 11.20 -13.04
CA PHE A 194 4.78 10.36 -11.84
C PHE A 194 5.65 9.14 -12.13
N ASN A 195 6.76 8.98 -11.41
CA ASN A 195 7.70 7.89 -11.59
C ASN A 195 7.88 7.10 -10.29
N ILE A 196 7.53 5.81 -10.30
CA ILE A 196 7.55 4.98 -9.08
C ILE A 196 8.97 4.74 -8.54
N LEU A 197 9.98 4.75 -9.41
CA LEU A 197 11.38 4.60 -9.01
C LEU A 197 11.86 5.87 -8.29
N GLN A 198 11.50 7.06 -8.80
CA GLN A 198 11.84 8.32 -8.13
C GLN A 198 11.14 8.44 -6.77
N GLU A 199 9.86 8.08 -6.69
CA GLU A 199 9.15 8.06 -5.40
C GLU A 199 9.76 7.07 -4.40
N THR A 200 10.27 5.94 -4.91
CA THR A 200 11.03 4.99 -4.10
C THR A 200 12.31 5.63 -3.54
N ILE A 201 13.10 6.33 -4.37
CA ILE A 201 14.32 7.03 -3.91
C ILE A 201 13.98 8.13 -2.90
N ASN A 202 12.91 8.90 -3.15
CA ASN A 202 12.44 9.92 -2.21
C ASN A 202 12.08 9.28 -0.86
N ARG A 203 11.46 8.09 -0.87
CA ARG A 203 11.13 7.36 0.35
C ARG A 203 12.37 6.86 1.08
N MET A 204 13.37 6.36 0.35
CA MET A 204 14.65 5.88 0.91
C MET A 204 15.33 6.93 1.80
N GLY A 205 15.28 8.21 1.42
CA GLY A 205 15.89 9.30 2.20
C GLY A 205 15.38 9.39 3.64
N GLY A 206 14.13 8.98 3.87
CA GLY A 206 13.49 8.98 5.19
C GLY A 206 13.64 7.68 5.99
N LEU A 207 14.22 6.62 5.42
CA LEU A 207 14.31 5.33 6.10
C LEU A 207 15.43 5.30 7.13
N VAL A 208 15.22 4.52 8.19
CA VAL A 208 16.22 4.23 9.21
C VAL A 208 16.54 2.75 9.10
N ILE A 209 17.78 2.42 8.76
CA ILE A 209 18.23 1.04 8.60
C ILE A 209 19.03 0.64 9.84
N ARG A 210 18.76 -0.56 10.35
CA ARG A 210 19.47 -1.15 11.48
C ARG A 210 20.03 -2.51 11.09
N PRO A 211 21.15 -2.97 11.68
CA PRO A 211 21.68 -4.33 11.46
C PRO A 211 20.71 -5.42 11.91
N SER A 212 19.87 -5.13 12.90
CA SER A 212 18.80 -6.01 13.37
C SER A 212 17.62 -5.19 13.87
N TYR A 213 16.44 -5.80 13.88
CA TYR A 213 15.22 -5.25 14.44
C TYR A 213 14.78 -6.11 15.62
N GLY A 214 14.34 -5.47 16.70
CA GLY A 214 14.03 -6.18 17.95
C GLY A 214 12.74 -6.99 17.90
N SER A 215 11.78 -6.61 17.06
CA SER A 215 10.53 -7.34 16.90
C SER A 215 9.91 -7.12 15.53
N TYR A 216 9.35 -8.17 14.94
CA TYR A 216 8.76 -8.14 13.62
C TYR A 216 7.23 -8.09 13.68
N ILE A 217 6.64 -7.17 12.91
CA ILE A 217 5.19 -6.99 12.78
C ILE A 217 4.74 -7.25 11.35
N GLY A 218 3.53 -7.79 11.19
CA GLY A 218 2.95 -8.07 9.88
C GLY A 218 1.47 -8.39 9.96
N VAL A 219 0.81 -8.33 8.80
CA VAL A 219 -0.57 -8.80 8.70
C VAL A 219 -0.53 -10.33 8.74
N ARG A 220 -1.27 -10.92 9.67
CA ARG A 220 -1.39 -12.37 9.81
C ARG A 220 -2.60 -12.90 9.05
N ASN A 221 -3.75 -12.25 9.20
CA ASN A 221 -4.99 -12.66 8.55
C ASN A 221 -5.83 -11.47 8.08
N VAL A 222 -6.55 -11.69 6.99
CA VAL A 222 -7.70 -10.86 6.59
C VAL A 222 -8.93 -11.75 6.49
N ASN A 223 -9.93 -11.47 7.32
CA ASN A 223 -11.19 -12.20 7.38
C ASN A 223 -12.32 -11.38 6.76
N ILE A 224 -13.28 -12.05 6.14
CA ILE A 224 -14.45 -11.43 5.52
C ILE A 224 -15.67 -12.03 6.21
N SER A 225 -16.47 -11.20 6.86
CA SER A 225 -17.75 -11.60 7.42
C SER A 225 -18.77 -11.91 6.32
N ASN A 226 -19.83 -12.64 6.64
CA ASN A 226 -20.91 -12.93 5.69
C ASN A 226 -21.57 -11.64 5.16
N GLN A 227 -21.75 -10.63 6.02
CA GLN A 227 -22.36 -9.35 5.62
C GLN A 227 -21.48 -8.61 4.61
N ALA A 228 -20.17 -8.56 4.85
CA ALA A 228 -19.24 -7.97 3.89
C ALA A 228 -19.20 -8.77 2.57
N PHE A 229 -19.18 -10.09 2.64
CA PHE A 229 -19.11 -10.99 1.49
C PHE A 229 -20.21 -10.71 0.46
N GLU A 230 -21.45 -10.46 0.91
CA GLU A 230 -22.58 -10.16 0.04
C GLU A 230 -22.38 -8.92 -0.84
N LYS A 231 -21.55 -7.96 -0.40
CA LYS A 231 -21.34 -6.67 -1.09
C LYS A 231 -20.14 -6.68 -2.03
N ILE A 232 -19.20 -7.62 -1.85
CA ILE A 232 -18.00 -7.73 -2.68
C ILE A 232 -18.35 -8.45 -4.00
N PRO A 233 -17.95 -7.93 -5.17
CA PRO A 233 -18.10 -8.61 -6.46
C PRO A 233 -17.41 -9.98 -6.51
N ASN A 234 -17.97 -10.92 -7.27
CA ASN A 234 -17.49 -12.31 -7.30
C ASN A 234 -16.07 -12.44 -7.88
N ASN A 235 -15.71 -11.62 -8.85
CA ASN A 235 -14.36 -11.56 -9.43
C ASN A 235 -13.32 -11.08 -8.40
N ILE A 236 -13.71 -10.27 -7.41
CA ILE A 236 -12.84 -9.78 -6.34
C ILE A 236 -12.76 -10.77 -5.16
N LEU A 237 -13.80 -11.60 -4.99
CA LEU A 237 -13.80 -12.71 -4.03
C LEU A 237 -12.98 -13.92 -4.51
N ALA A 238 -12.83 -14.08 -5.82
CA ALA A 238 -12.07 -15.18 -6.40
C ALA A 238 -10.61 -15.18 -5.89
N ASN A 239 -10.09 -16.36 -5.57
CA ASN A 239 -8.70 -16.57 -5.15
C ASN A 239 -8.23 -15.67 -4.00
N ASP A 240 -9.16 -15.21 -3.15
CA ASP A 240 -8.87 -14.34 -2.01
C ASP A 240 -8.18 -13.01 -2.37
N ILE A 241 -8.39 -12.50 -3.60
CA ILE A 241 -7.81 -11.24 -4.09
C ILE A 241 -7.99 -10.11 -3.08
N ILE A 242 -9.22 -9.89 -2.60
CA ILE A 242 -9.52 -8.83 -1.64
C ILE A 242 -8.75 -8.94 -0.31
N LYS A 243 -8.45 -10.17 0.15
CA LYS A 243 -7.70 -10.36 1.39
C LYS A 243 -6.26 -9.92 1.20
N THR A 244 -5.66 -10.30 0.07
CA THR A 244 -4.31 -9.92 -0.30
C THR A 244 -4.21 -8.40 -0.50
N GLN A 245 -5.16 -7.80 -1.22
CA GLN A 245 -5.22 -6.34 -1.42
C GLN A 245 -5.30 -5.57 -0.11
N VAL A 246 -6.21 -5.95 0.79
CA VAL A 246 -6.38 -5.27 2.09
C VAL A 246 -5.14 -5.41 2.96
N ALA A 247 -4.51 -6.59 2.97
CA ALA A 247 -3.27 -6.80 3.70
C ALA A 247 -2.16 -5.88 3.15
N GLN A 248 -1.88 -5.96 1.85
CA GLN A 248 -0.80 -5.20 1.22
C GLN A 248 -1.01 -3.69 1.28
N GLU A 249 -2.27 -3.22 1.13
CA GLU A 249 -2.61 -1.82 1.33
C GLU A 249 -2.31 -1.37 2.76
N LEU A 250 -2.73 -2.15 3.76
CA LEU A 250 -2.44 -1.84 5.16
C LEU A 250 -0.93 -1.84 5.44
N GLU A 251 -0.16 -2.79 4.91
CA GLU A 251 1.29 -2.87 5.09
C GLU A 251 2.01 -1.67 4.48
N GLY A 252 1.67 -1.31 3.23
CA GLY A 252 2.23 -0.14 2.56
C GLY A 252 1.89 1.16 3.28
N LEU A 253 0.65 1.31 3.74
CA LEU A 253 0.20 2.48 4.50
C LEU A 253 0.84 2.56 5.89
N LEU A 254 0.98 1.43 6.59
CA LEU A 254 1.63 1.35 7.89
C LEU A 254 3.11 1.74 7.75
N SER A 255 3.82 1.13 6.80
CA SER A 255 5.20 1.47 6.46
C SER A 255 5.34 2.95 6.13
N LYS A 256 4.50 3.47 5.22
CA LYS A 256 4.51 4.88 4.79
C LYS A 256 4.29 5.85 5.95
N ASN A 257 3.23 5.65 6.70
CA ASN A 257 2.75 6.64 7.68
C ASN A 257 3.48 6.53 9.04
N THR A 258 4.07 5.38 9.35
CA THR A 258 4.73 5.14 10.65
C THR A 258 6.22 4.84 10.53
N TYR A 259 6.81 4.75 9.33
CA TYR A 259 8.21 4.32 9.12
C TYR A 259 8.52 2.93 9.68
N THR A 260 7.49 2.12 9.87
CA THR A 260 7.63 0.79 10.47
C THR A 260 7.86 -0.23 9.39
N PRO A 261 8.95 -1.00 9.45
CA PRO A 261 9.10 -2.13 8.57
C PRO A 261 8.06 -3.21 8.87
N VAL A 262 7.64 -3.91 7.83
CA VAL A 262 6.55 -4.87 7.92
C VAL A 262 6.96 -6.13 7.19
N VAL A 263 6.79 -7.28 7.83
CA VAL A 263 6.97 -8.57 7.16
C VAL A 263 5.82 -8.73 6.15
N PRO A 264 6.11 -8.84 4.84
CA PRO A 264 5.06 -8.82 3.83
C PRO A 264 4.09 -9.99 3.95
N PHE A 265 2.81 -9.70 3.75
CA PHE A 265 1.76 -10.70 3.70
C PHE A 265 1.92 -11.57 2.46
N SER A 266 1.88 -12.89 2.66
CA SER A 266 1.83 -13.85 1.58
C SER A 266 0.87 -14.96 1.94
N LYS A 267 -0.18 -15.14 1.14
CA LYS A 267 -1.09 -16.26 1.32
C LYS A 267 -0.56 -17.46 0.54
N GLY A 268 -0.10 -18.50 1.23
CA GLY A 268 0.23 -19.80 0.63
C GLY A 268 1.46 -19.88 -0.29
N GLU A 269 2.02 -18.78 -0.79
CA GLU A 269 3.17 -18.77 -1.71
C GLU A 269 4.54 -18.58 -1.04
N ILE A 270 4.60 -18.66 0.28
CA ILE A 270 5.85 -18.96 0.95
C ILE A 270 5.86 -20.46 1.27
N ILE A 271 6.34 -21.27 0.34
CA ILE A 271 6.80 -22.61 0.69
C ILE A 271 8.13 -22.43 1.45
N GLY A 272 8.07 -22.48 2.79
CA GLY A 272 9.25 -22.56 3.65
C GLY A 272 9.89 -21.23 4.11
N ARG A 273 9.10 -20.17 4.36
CA ARG A 273 9.56 -18.86 4.87
C ARG A 273 10.71 -18.22 4.09
N SER A 274 10.83 -18.51 2.79
CA SER A 274 11.90 -17.98 1.95
C SER A 274 11.35 -17.16 0.78
N MET A 275 11.78 -15.91 0.67
CA MET A 275 11.53 -15.02 -0.45
C MET A 275 12.59 -15.26 -1.51
N ALA A 276 12.19 -15.85 -2.63
CA ALA A 276 13.04 -15.90 -3.81
C ALA A 276 13.20 -14.47 -4.35
N ALA A 277 14.43 -13.98 -4.40
CA ALA A 277 14.79 -12.73 -5.03
C ALA A 277 15.68 -13.06 -6.23
N ARG A 278 15.17 -12.76 -7.44
CA ARG A 278 15.99 -12.86 -8.66
C ARG A 278 16.32 -11.48 -9.17
N PHE A 279 17.59 -11.14 -9.05
CA PHE A 279 18.15 -9.89 -9.54
C PHE A 279 18.20 -9.90 -11.06
N SER A 280 18.09 -8.72 -11.65
CA SER A 280 18.18 -8.53 -13.11
C SER A 280 19.51 -9.01 -13.72
N ASN A 281 20.58 -8.99 -12.93
CA ASN A 281 21.90 -9.55 -13.29
C ASN A 281 21.90 -11.09 -13.36
N GLY A 282 20.77 -11.74 -13.10
CA GLY A 282 20.58 -13.18 -13.21
C GLY A 282 20.83 -13.96 -11.92
N LYS A 283 21.43 -13.35 -10.88
CA LYS A 283 21.64 -14.01 -9.58
C LYS A 283 20.30 -14.23 -8.87
N ALA A 284 20.14 -15.41 -8.25
CA ALA A 284 18.96 -15.78 -7.49
C ALA A 284 19.34 -16.13 -6.05
N TYR A 285 18.61 -15.60 -5.08
CA TYR A 285 18.78 -15.86 -3.66
C TYR A 285 17.46 -16.29 -3.05
N MET A 286 17.53 -17.24 -2.11
CA MET A 286 16.41 -17.56 -1.23
C MET A 286 16.67 -16.86 0.11
N LEU A 287 15.93 -15.80 0.37
CA LEU A 287 16.07 -14.99 1.58
C LEU A 287 15.07 -15.45 2.63
N LYS A 288 15.52 -15.79 3.83
CA LYS A 288 14.65 -16.21 4.93
C LYS A 288 13.93 -15.00 5.51
N LEU A 289 12.60 -15.06 5.57
CA LEU A 289 11.77 -14.09 6.25
C LEU A 289 11.84 -14.31 7.77
N PRO A 290 11.86 -13.23 8.57
CA PRO A 290 11.82 -13.34 10.02
C PRO A 290 10.45 -13.86 10.50
N GLU A 291 10.45 -14.48 11.68
CA GLU A 291 9.19 -14.82 12.35
C GLU A 291 8.53 -13.56 12.91
N LEU A 292 7.21 -13.54 12.89
CA LEU A 292 6.42 -12.44 13.43
C LEU A 292 6.32 -12.55 14.96
N ASP A 293 6.69 -11.48 15.66
CA ASP A 293 6.45 -11.30 17.09
C ASP A 293 5.08 -10.65 17.35
N TYR A 294 4.66 -9.78 16.42
CA TYR A 294 3.43 -9.00 16.50
C TYR A 294 2.55 -9.26 15.28
N TYR A 295 1.27 -9.51 15.54
CA TYR A 295 0.30 -9.89 14.53
C TYR A 295 -0.76 -8.81 14.37
N ILE A 296 -1.08 -8.49 13.12
CA ILE A 296 -2.24 -7.68 12.76
C ILE A 296 -3.26 -8.59 12.08
N ASP A 297 -4.46 -8.70 12.65
CA ASP A 297 -5.60 -9.34 11.99
C ASP A 297 -6.63 -8.28 11.60
N VAL A 298 -7.08 -8.32 10.35
CA VAL A 298 -8.11 -7.43 9.81
C VAL A 298 -9.39 -8.23 9.57
N GLU A 299 -10.52 -7.70 9.99
CA GLU A 299 -11.85 -8.25 9.67
C GLU A 299 -12.64 -7.22 8.89
N LEU A 300 -13.09 -7.58 7.68
CA LEU A 300 -14.10 -6.83 6.93
C LEU A 300 -15.48 -7.20 7.47
N ARG A 301 -16.05 -6.32 8.31
CA ARG A 301 -17.29 -6.58 9.05
C ARG A 301 -18.55 -6.32 8.24
N ASP A 302 -18.57 -5.28 7.42
CA ASP A 302 -19.73 -4.94 6.61
C ASP A 302 -19.42 -3.82 5.61
N PHE A 303 -20.25 -3.72 4.58
CA PHE A 303 -20.32 -2.58 3.69
C PHE A 303 -21.77 -2.07 3.61
N LYS A 304 -22.01 -0.85 4.09
CA LYS A 304 -23.38 -0.31 4.24
C LYS A 304 -23.64 0.88 3.33
N LYS A 305 -24.78 0.85 2.65
CA LYS A 305 -25.30 1.99 1.90
C LYS A 305 -26.17 2.86 2.81
N LYS A 306 -26.03 4.17 2.69
CA LYS A 306 -26.87 5.19 3.32
C LYS A 306 -27.41 6.10 2.22
N SER A 307 -28.61 6.64 2.41
CA SER A 307 -29.19 7.60 1.48
C SER A 307 -29.53 8.88 2.23
N SER A 308 -29.36 10.00 1.53
CA SER A 308 -29.85 11.33 1.88
C SER A 308 -30.54 11.92 0.64
N GLU A 309 -31.06 13.15 0.73
CA GLU A 309 -31.80 13.80 -0.36
C GLU A 309 -30.99 13.82 -1.67
N ASP A 310 -29.78 14.38 -1.65
CA ASP A 310 -28.95 14.52 -2.86
C ASP A 310 -27.78 13.54 -2.94
N HIS A 311 -27.49 12.82 -1.85
CA HIS A 311 -26.28 12.00 -1.74
C HIS A 311 -26.54 10.57 -1.28
N LYS A 312 -25.68 9.65 -1.74
CA LYS A 312 -25.54 8.29 -1.21
C LYS A 312 -24.22 8.14 -0.48
N GLY A 313 -24.29 7.55 0.70
CA GLY A 313 -23.14 7.20 1.54
C GLY A 313 -22.77 5.73 1.39
N PHE A 314 -21.49 5.44 1.22
CA PHE A 314 -20.91 4.11 1.12
C PHE A 314 -19.95 3.89 2.29
N ALA A 315 -20.38 3.07 3.24
CA ALA A 315 -19.71 2.86 4.50
C ALA A 315 -18.92 1.56 4.51
N SER A 316 -17.66 1.62 4.93
CA SER A 316 -16.81 0.44 5.16
C SER A 316 -16.60 0.26 6.65
N LEU A 317 -16.89 -0.94 7.16
CA LEU A 317 -16.80 -1.28 8.57
C LEU A 317 -15.76 -2.38 8.75
N ILE A 318 -14.73 -2.12 9.56
CA ILE A 318 -13.66 -3.10 9.83
C ILE A 318 -13.44 -3.31 11.32
N THR A 319 -12.76 -4.40 11.66
CA THR A 319 -12.06 -4.59 12.93
C THR A 319 -10.58 -4.72 12.63
N ILE A 320 -9.73 -4.02 13.38
CA ILE A 320 -8.28 -4.23 13.36
C ILE A 320 -7.85 -4.68 14.75
N LYS A 321 -7.26 -5.87 14.81
CA LYS A 321 -6.70 -6.45 16.02
C LYS A 321 -5.17 -6.45 15.94
N ALA A 322 -4.52 -6.04 17.03
CA ALA A 322 -3.09 -6.22 17.21
C ALA A 322 -2.83 -7.13 18.41
N SER A 323 -1.95 -8.10 18.26
CA SER A 323 -1.66 -9.10 19.29
C SER A 323 -0.22 -9.58 19.25
N THR A 324 0.21 -10.18 20.35
CA THR A 324 1.39 -11.05 20.43
C THR A 324 0.92 -12.49 20.59
N ASP A 325 1.84 -13.45 20.70
CA ASP A 325 1.47 -14.84 21.05
C ASP A 325 0.83 -14.95 22.44
N LEU A 326 1.14 -14.02 23.34
CA LEU A 326 0.73 -14.07 24.73
C LEU A 326 -0.56 -13.28 25.00
N ALA A 327 -0.83 -12.23 24.22
CA ALA A 327 -1.92 -11.31 24.54
C ALA A 327 -2.49 -10.58 23.32
N GLU A 328 -3.80 -10.31 23.38
CA GLU A 328 -4.44 -9.28 22.57
C GLU A 328 -4.13 -7.90 23.16
N ILE A 329 -3.56 -7.02 22.33
CA ILE A 329 -3.14 -5.66 22.72
C ILE A 329 -4.21 -4.64 22.33
N SER A 330 -4.85 -4.83 21.17
CA SER A 330 -5.91 -3.97 20.68
C SER A 330 -6.88 -4.73 19.80
N ASN A 331 -8.14 -4.27 19.77
CA ASN A 331 -9.25 -4.79 19.00
C ASN A 331 -10.24 -3.65 18.72
N ILE A 332 -9.94 -2.94 17.63
CA ILE A 332 -10.54 -1.64 17.32
C ILE A 332 -11.50 -1.81 16.15
N LYS A 333 -12.78 -1.53 16.41
CA LYS A 333 -13.84 -1.50 15.42
C LYS A 333 -13.92 -0.09 14.86
N LEU A 334 -13.73 0.01 13.55
CA LEU A 334 -13.65 1.27 12.83
C LEU A 334 -14.70 1.32 11.72
N SER A 335 -15.08 2.53 11.34
CA SER A 335 -15.93 2.77 10.17
C SER A 335 -15.61 4.09 9.49
N HIS A 336 -15.80 4.13 8.18
CA HIS A 336 -15.72 5.34 7.36
C HIS A 336 -16.91 5.38 6.40
N ASN A 337 -17.40 6.58 6.07
CA ASN A 337 -18.44 6.76 5.06
C ASN A 337 -17.89 7.70 3.96
N ALA A 338 -17.92 7.25 2.71
CA ALA A 338 -17.71 8.09 1.54
C ALA A 338 -19.07 8.56 1.02
N TRP A 339 -19.26 9.85 0.77
CA TRP A 339 -20.50 10.40 0.23
C TRP A 339 -20.31 10.83 -1.22
N VAL A 340 -21.25 10.44 -2.08
CA VAL A 340 -21.29 10.83 -3.49
C VAL A 340 -22.66 11.35 -3.86
N ILE A 341 -22.73 12.20 -4.88
CA ILE A 341 -24.00 12.64 -5.47
C ILE A 341 -24.73 11.42 -6.02
N ASN A 342 -26.06 11.40 -5.89
CA ASN A 342 -26.90 10.25 -6.23
C ASN A 342 -26.66 9.67 -7.64
N GLU A 343 -26.44 10.53 -8.62
CA GLU A 343 -26.19 10.18 -10.02
C GLU A 343 -24.88 9.43 -10.22
N MET A 344 -23.84 9.76 -9.43
CA MET A 344 -22.51 9.14 -9.51
C MET A 344 -22.39 7.82 -8.73
N SER A 345 -23.46 7.39 -8.07
CA SER A 345 -23.40 6.23 -7.17
C SER A 345 -23.34 4.88 -7.86
N GLY A 346 -23.65 4.83 -9.16
CA GLY A 346 -23.81 3.59 -9.90
C GLY A 346 -24.97 2.72 -9.42
N ASN A 347 -25.51 1.91 -10.32
CA ASN A 347 -26.63 1.02 -10.01
C ASN A 347 -26.22 -0.46 -9.91
N SER A 348 -25.10 -0.85 -10.51
CA SER A 348 -24.58 -2.22 -10.44
C SER A 348 -23.80 -2.47 -9.13
N LYS A 349 -23.64 -3.75 -8.79
CA LYS A 349 -22.79 -4.18 -7.66
C LYS A 349 -21.33 -3.75 -7.87
N ASP A 350 -20.81 -3.87 -9.08
CA ASP A 350 -19.45 -3.50 -9.45
C ASP A 350 -19.18 -1.99 -9.33
N SER A 351 -20.07 -1.15 -9.86
CA SER A 351 -19.92 0.30 -9.76
C SER A 351 -20.04 0.77 -8.30
N GLN A 352 -20.93 0.17 -7.52
CA GLN A 352 -21.06 0.47 -6.08
C GLN A 352 -19.87 -0.04 -5.26
N TRP A 353 -19.27 -1.17 -5.65
CA TRP A 353 -18.07 -1.69 -5.00
C TRP A 353 -16.92 -0.71 -5.02
N THR A 354 -16.72 0.00 -6.14
CA THR A 354 -15.71 1.05 -6.28
C THR A 354 -15.78 2.08 -5.14
N LEU A 355 -16.98 2.47 -4.71
CA LEU A 355 -17.19 3.45 -3.65
C LEU A 355 -16.96 2.86 -2.25
N TYR A 356 -17.25 1.58 -2.06
CA TYR A 356 -16.91 0.84 -0.83
C TYR A 356 -15.41 0.65 -0.69
N GLU A 357 -14.73 0.30 -1.78
CA GLU A 357 -13.29 0.15 -1.85
C GLU A 357 -12.60 1.48 -1.51
N GLU A 358 -13.01 2.59 -2.11
CA GLU A 358 -12.49 3.93 -1.77
C GLU A 358 -12.69 4.29 -0.30
N SER A 359 -13.87 3.97 0.25
CA SER A 359 -14.17 4.16 1.67
C SER A 359 -13.29 3.29 2.58
N LEU A 360 -12.97 2.06 2.16
CA LEU A 360 -12.08 1.14 2.87
C LEU A 360 -10.62 1.63 2.83
N SER A 361 -10.09 1.94 1.65
CA SER A 361 -8.73 2.46 1.47
C SER A 361 -8.52 3.76 2.26
N LYS A 362 -9.52 4.65 2.27
CA LYS A 362 -9.50 5.86 3.11
C LYS A 362 -9.49 5.51 4.59
N LEU A 363 -10.28 4.53 5.04
CA LEU A 363 -10.31 4.09 6.44
C LEU A 363 -8.96 3.52 6.89
N LEU A 364 -8.32 2.68 6.07
CA LEU A 364 -7.00 2.10 6.35
C LEU A 364 -5.91 3.19 6.42
N ASN A 365 -5.94 4.15 5.49
CA ASN A 365 -4.98 5.26 5.46
C ASN A 365 -5.16 6.18 6.66
N ASP A 366 -6.40 6.57 6.97
CA ASP A 366 -6.68 7.40 8.12
C ASP A 366 -6.31 6.66 9.41
N PHE A 367 -6.63 5.37 9.54
CA PHE A 367 -6.21 4.56 10.70
C PHE A 367 -4.69 4.56 10.92
N THR A 368 -3.90 4.29 9.88
CA THR A 368 -2.42 4.26 9.98
C THR A 368 -1.84 5.64 10.28
N LYS A 369 -2.42 6.72 9.76
CA LYS A 369 -2.07 8.10 10.18
C LYS A 369 -2.40 8.37 11.65
N GLN A 370 -3.45 7.76 12.19
CA GLN A 370 -3.86 7.93 13.58
C GLN A 370 -2.99 7.12 14.55
N LEU A 371 -2.35 6.06 14.07
CA LEU A 371 -1.22 5.44 14.77
C LEU A 371 -0.03 6.41 14.84
N ALA A 372 0.18 7.25 13.83
CA ALA A 372 1.25 8.24 13.82
C ALA A 372 0.96 9.57 14.53
N ILE A 373 -0.29 10.06 14.65
CA ILE A 373 -0.57 11.43 15.12
C ILE A 373 -1.58 11.49 16.29
N SER A 374 -2.30 10.40 16.56
CA SER A 374 -3.25 10.27 17.68
C SER A 374 -4.21 11.45 17.87
N ASN A 375 -5.24 11.56 17.02
CA ASN A 375 -6.31 12.54 17.17
C ASN A 375 -7.54 11.91 17.86
N SER A 376 -7.80 12.31 19.11
CA SER A 376 -8.95 11.86 19.91
C SER A 376 -10.31 12.09 19.24
N GLN A 377 -10.48 13.20 18.51
CA GLN A 377 -11.74 13.50 17.84
C GLN A 377 -12.00 12.51 16.71
N TRP A 378 -10.98 12.19 15.92
CA TRP A 378 -11.09 11.17 14.87
C TRP A 378 -11.46 9.81 15.47
N ILE A 379 -10.79 9.41 16.56
CA ILE A 379 -11.06 8.11 17.22
C ILE A 379 -12.52 8.04 17.69
N LYS A 380 -13.04 9.11 18.30
CA LYS A 380 -14.45 9.18 18.74
C LYS A 380 -15.44 9.16 17.58
N GLN A 381 -15.09 9.73 16.44
CA GLN A 381 -15.96 9.77 15.25
C GLN A 381 -15.97 8.44 14.49
N HIS A 382 -14.82 7.76 14.44
CA HIS A 382 -14.64 6.60 13.57
C HIS A 382 -14.64 5.26 14.29
N SER A 383 -14.51 5.24 15.63
CA SER A 383 -14.53 4.01 16.41
C SER A 383 -15.75 3.89 17.32
N VAL A 384 -16.26 2.67 17.42
CA VAL A 384 -17.28 2.27 18.41
C VAL A 384 -16.69 1.43 19.54
N THR A 385 -15.37 1.26 19.56
CA THR A 385 -14.66 0.44 20.57
C THR A 385 -14.56 1.18 21.89
N LYS A 386 -14.90 0.50 22.99
CA LYS A 386 -14.64 1.01 24.35
C LYS A 386 -13.14 1.18 24.57
N ASN A 387 -12.73 2.32 25.13
CA ASN A 387 -11.33 2.66 25.39
C ASN A 387 -10.44 2.63 24.12
N ALA A 388 -11.00 2.95 22.95
CA ALA A 388 -10.27 2.93 21.67
C ALA A 388 -8.95 3.71 21.72
N GLU A 389 -8.90 4.87 22.41
CA GLU A 389 -7.67 5.65 22.55
C GLU A 389 -6.54 4.87 23.26
N LYS A 390 -6.87 4.16 24.34
CA LYS A 390 -5.91 3.33 25.08
C LYS A 390 -5.44 2.15 24.23
N GLN A 391 -6.35 1.54 23.47
CA GLN A 391 -6.01 0.44 22.57
C GLN A 391 -5.13 0.89 21.40
N MET A 392 -5.40 2.08 20.83
CA MET A 392 -4.52 2.71 19.83
C MET A 392 -3.12 2.94 20.39
N GLU A 393 -2.99 3.39 21.65
CA GLU A 393 -1.68 3.54 22.28
C GLU A 393 -0.97 2.21 22.49
N GLY A 394 -1.71 1.16 22.88
CA GLY A 394 -1.17 -0.21 22.92
C GLY A 394 -0.61 -0.66 21.57
N PHE A 395 -1.35 -0.42 20.48
CA PHE A 395 -0.88 -0.70 19.12
C PHE A 395 0.40 0.11 18.81
N ARG A 396 0.42 1.42 19.08
CA ARG A 396 1.64 2.24 18.89
C ARG A 396 2.84 1.69 19.65
N GLY A 397 2.62 1.12 20.84
CA GLY A 397 3.66 0.43 21.61
C GLY A 397 4.30 -0.72 20.84
N LEU A 398 3.52 -1.50 20.08
CA LEU A 398 4.06 -2.56 19.21
C LEU A 398 4.83 -1.98 18.03
N ILE A 399 4.28 -0.94 17.39
CA ILE A 399 4.91 -0.24 16.26
C ILE A 399 6.30 0.30 16.65
N ARG A 400 6.41 0.98 17.80
CA ARG A 400 7.69 1.52 18.30
C ARG A 400 8.74 0.43 18.56
N LYS A 401 8.32 -0.79 18.90
CA LYS A 401 9.22 -1.93 19.12
C LYS A 401 9.67 -2.60 17.81
N SER A 402 8.95 -2.33 16.72
CA SER A 402 9.27 -2.84 15.38
C SER A 402 10.02 -1.84 14.49
N GLN A 403 10.29 -0.63 15.00
CA GLN A 403 11.13 0.41 14.41
C GLN A 403 12.57 0.33 14.91
#